data_AF-A0A946XST9-F1
#
_entry.id   AF-A0A946XST9-F1
#
_cell.length_a   1.000
_cell.length_b   1.000
_cell.length_c   1.000
_cell.angle_alpha   90.00
_cell.angle_beta   90.00
_cell.angle_gamma   90.00
#
_symmetry.space_group_name_H-M   'P 1'
#
loop_
_entity.id
_entity.type
_entity.pdbx_description
1 polymer ?
#
loop_
_entity_poly.entity_id
_entity_poly.type
_entity_poly.pdbx_seq_one_letter_code
_entity_poly.pdbx_strand_id
1 'polypeptide(L)'
;YLLDGETSFPLHCRHDKQFHVSPFNDMNGHYEFTFSAPGEDMNIDIKLIRNGEEILHAAMWGTGEELTTASLWKTVLRHPFTAALTMPRILWQAILLHYKKKLPVFVKPAPSSSMTIKERK
;
A
#
# COMPACT_ATOMS: atom_id res chain seq x y z
N TYR A 1 -7.45 -7.47 4.82
CA TYR A 1 -8.23 -6.91 5.94
C TYR A 1 -9.67 -6.85 5.50
N LEU A 2 -10.59 -7.34 6.32
CA LEU A 2 -12.00 -6.99 6.17
C LEU A 2 -12.19 -5.72 7.00
N LEU A 3 -12.73 -4.69 6.36
CA LEU A 3 -12.90 -3.38 6.96
C LEU A 3 -14.39 -3.22 7.22
N ASP A 4 -14.79 -3.33 8.48
CA ASP A 4 -16.15 -3.03 8.89
C ASP A 4 -16.31 -1.51 8.86
N GLY A 5 -17.21 -1.03 8.00
CA GLY A 5 -17.38 0.38 7.74
C GLY A 5 -18.82 0.83 7.89
N GLU A 6 -19.00 2.01 8.46
CA GLU A 6 -20.26 2.74 8.38
C GLU A 6 -20.54 3.11 6.91
N THR A 7 -21.82 3.27 6.55
CA THR A 7 -22.23 3.59 5.17
C THR A 7 -21.96 5.06 4.79
N SER A 8 -21.30 5.82 5.66
CA SER A 8 -20.92 7.22 5.46
C SER A 8 -19.47 7.36 5.02
N PHE A 9 -19.22 8.25 4.07
CA PHE A 9 -17.90 8.56 3.58
C PHE A 9 -17.43 9.96 4.05
N PRO A 10 -16.11 10.18 4.22
CA PRO A 10 -15.02 9.22 4.03
C PRO A 10 -15.05 8.09 5.07
N LEU A 11 -14.78 6.87 4.62
CA LEU A 11 -14.76 5.70 5.48
C LEU A 11 -13.45 5.70 6.27
N HIS A 12 -13.54 5.77 7.60
CA HIS A 12 -12.41 5.64 8.50
C HIS A 12 -12.46 4.29 9.20
N CYS A 13 -11.36 3.55 9.16
CA CYS A 13 -11.26 2.28 9.88
C CYS A 13 -9.83 2.02 10.35
N ARG A 14 -9.73 1.21 11.39
CA ARG A 14 -8.46 0.86 12.02
C ARG A 14 -8.32 -0.66 12.10
N HIS A 15 -7.13 -1.15 11.80
CA HIS A 15 -6.84 -2.58 11.89
C HIS A 15 -5.40 -2.83 12.33
N ASP A 16 -5.19 -3.76 13.26
CA ASP A 16 -3.84 -4.17 13.65
C ASP A 16 -3.05 -4.73 12.45
N LYS A 17 -1.75 -4.46 12.42
CA LYS A 17 -0.89 -4.90 11.32
C LYS A 17 -0.67 -6.41 11.38
N GLN A 18 -1.17 -7.11 10.36
CA GLN A 18 -1.10 -8.58 10.26
C GLN A 18 -0.14 -9.08 9.17
N PHE A 19 0.37 -8.19 8.31
CA PHE A 19 1.22 -8.56 7.18
C PHE A 19 2.58 -7.83 7.20
N HIS A 20 3.64 -8.57 6.87
CA HIS A 20 4.98 -8.04 6.65
C HIS A 20 5.10 -7.50 5.22
N VAL A 21 4.63 -6.28 5.01
CA VAL A 21 4.53 -5.64 3.67
C VAL A 21 5.77 -4.87 3.25
N SER A 22 6.71 -4.60 4.16
CA SER A 22 7.95 -3.87 3.87
C SER A 22 9.07 -4.38 4.76
N PRO A 23 10.30 -4.56 4.22
CA PRO A 23 11.46 -4.94 5.02
C PRO A 23 11.90 -3.84 6.00
N PHE A 24 11.44 -2.59 5.87
CA PHE A 24 11.86 -1.49 6.76
C PHE A 24 10.90 -1.26 7.94
N ASN A 25 9.82 -2.04 8.05
CA ASN A 25 8.84 -1.91 9.12
C ASN A 25 8.57 -3.27 9.78
N ASP A 26 8.70 -3.32 11.11
CA ASP A 26 8.36 -4.50 11.91
C ASP A 26 6.84 -4.80 11.91
N MET A 27 6.42 -5.87 12.58
CA MET A 27 5.02 -6.28 12.63
C MET A 27 4.16 -5.46 13.62
N ASN A 28 4.75 -4.49 14.31
CA ASN A 28 4.09 -3.76 15.38
C ASN A 28 3.27 -2.57 14.85
N GLY A 29 2.26 -2.17 15.62
CA GLY A 29 1.38 -1.06 15.32
C GLY A 29 0.10 -1.46 14.61
N HIS A 30 -0.64 -0.45 14.18
CA HIS A 30 -1.93 -0.61 13.50
C HIS A 30 -2.00 0.33 12.30
N TYR A 31 -2.76 -0.09 11.31
CA TYR A 31 -3.11 0.75 10.19
C TYR A 31 -4.35 1.57 10.51
N GLU A 32 -4.33 2.83 10.09
CA GLU A 32 -5.51 3.67 9.95
C GLU A 32 -5.73 3.91 8.46
N PHE A 33 -6.91 3.54 7.99
CA PHE A 33 -7.29 3.68 6.60
C PHE A 33 -8.37 4.76 6.45
N THR A 34 -8.27 5.54 5.39
CA THR A 34 -9.31 6.46 4.95
C THR A 34 -9.61 6.20 3.49
N PHE A 35 -10.89 6.04 3.15
CA PHE A 35 -11.34 5.86 1.77
C PHE A 35 -12.41 6.89 1.42
N SER A 36 -12.29 7.52 0.25
CA SER A 36 -13.37 8.30 -0.33
C SER A 36 -14.57 7.41 -0.70
N ALA A 37 -15.72 8.05 -0.92
CA ALA A 37 -16.84 7.37 -1.56
C ALA A 37 -16.41 6.80 -2.92
N PRO A 38 -16.91 5.63 -3.33
CA PRO A 38 -16.82 5.19 -4.71
C PRO A 38 -17.46 6.23 -5.62
N GLY A 39 -16.75 6.66 -6.65
CA GLY A 39 -17.21 7.70 -7.56
C GLY A 39 -16.16 7.99 -8.62
N GLU A 40 -16.27 9.16 -9.25
CA GLU A 40 -15.28 9.63 -10.22
C GLU A 40 -13.93 9.90 -9.57
N ASP A 41 -13.93 10.53 -8.39
CA ASP A 41 -12.70 10.78 -7.64
C ASP A 41 -12.44 9.68 -6.61
N MET A 42 -11.18 9.24 -6.55
CA MET A 42 -10.69 8.26 -5.59
C MET A 42 -9.62 8.91 -4.72
N ASN A 43 -9.75 8.79 -3.41
CA ASN A 43 -8.73 9.12 -2.43
C ASN A 43 -8.61 7.97 -1.41
N ILE A 44 -7.40 7.45 -1.25
CA ILE A 44 -7.08 6.37 -0.32
C ILE A 44 -5.85 6.80 0.48
N ASP A 45 -6.00 6.84 1.80
CA ASP A 45 -4.91 7.08 2.73
C ASP A 45 -4.73 5.89 3.66
N ILE A 46 -3.48 5.46 3.83
CA ILE A 46 -3.10 4.37 4.71
C ILE A 46 -1.94 4.85 5.57
N LYS A 47 -2.19 4.98 6.87
CA LYS A 47 -1.18 5.35 7.85
C LYS A 47 -0.84 4.15 8.71
N LEU A 48 0.43 3.96 9.02
CA LEU A 48 0.89 3.00 10.02
C LEU A 48 1.27 3.77 11.28
N ILE A 49 0.53 3.54 12.35
CA ILE A 49 0.75 4.18 13.65
C ILE A 49 1.42 3.16 14.59
N ARG A 50 2.53 3.58 15.21
CA ARG A 50 3.24 2.79 16.22
C ARG A 50 3.64 3.70 17.37
N ASN A 51 3.31 3.30 18.59
CA ASN A 51 3.58 4.08 19.81
C ASN A 51 3.02 5.52 19.77
N GLY A 52 1.90 5.73 19.09
CA GLY A 52 1.28 7.06 18.92
C GLY A 52 1.90 7.92 17.83
N GLU A 53 2.93 7.44 17.13
CA GLU A 53 3.58 8.15 16.02
C GLU A 53 3.22 7.54 14.67
N GLU A 54 3.03 8.40 13.67
CA GLU A 54 2.89 8.00 12.27
C GLU A 54 4.26 7.63 11.70
N ILE A 55 4.48 6.34 11.46
CA ILE A 55 5.77 5.84 10.97
C ILE A 55 5.79 5.64 9.44
N LEU A 56 4.61 5.57 8.82
CA LEU A 56 4.45 5.49 7.37
C LEU A 56 3.10 6.07 6.96
N HIS A 57 3.10 6.81 5.86
CA HIS A 57 1.89 7.27 5.16
C HIS A 57 2.01 6.91 3.69
N ALA A 58 1.07 6.10 3.22
CA ALA A 58 0.88 5.81 1.81
C ALA A 58 -0.46 6.43 1.38
N ALA A 59 -0.43 7.21 0.32
CA ALA A 59 -1.61 7.86 -0.22
C ALA A 59 -1.70 7.60 -1.72
N MET A 60 -2.93 7.44 -2.21
CA MET A 60 -3.25 7.32 -3.63
C MET A 60 -4.50 8.14 -3.91
N TRP A 61 -4.41 9.00 -4.92
CA TRP A 61 -5.53 9.81 -5.36
C TRP A 61 -5.58 9.94 -6.87
N GLY A 62 -6.75 10.25 -7.40
CA GLY A 62 -6.94 10.56 -8.81
C GLY A 62 -8.40 10.49 -9.22
N THR A 63 -8.66 10.95 -10.44
CA THR A 63 -9.96 10.87 -11.08
C THR A 63 -9.97 9.69 -12.04
N GLY A 64 -11.01 8.86 -11.94
CA GLY A 64 -11.24 7.73 -12.83
C GLY A 64 -11.60 8.18 -14.26
N GLU A 65 -11.16 7.41 -15.24
CA GLU A 65 -11.58 7.52 -16.63
C GLU A 65 -12.28 6.20 -17.01
N GLU A 66 -13.30 6.27 -17.87
CA GLU A 66 -14.00 5.07 -18.33
C GLU A 66 -13.01 4.10 -19.02
N LEU A 67 -13.10 2.81 -18.68
CA LEU A 67 -12.21 1.78 -19.20
C LEU A 67 -12.63 1.37 -20.62
N THR A 68 -12.17 2.12 -21.61
CA THR A 68 -12.37 1.85 -23.03
C THR A 68 -11.06 1.45 -23.69
N THR A 69 -11.13 0.81 -24.87
CA THR A 69 -9.93 0.49 -25.65
C THR A 69 -9.13 1.74 -25.99
N ALA A 70 -9.80 2.87 -26.25
CA ALA A 70 -9.15 4.14 -26.57
C ALA A 70 -8.43 4.75 -25.35
N SER A 71 -9.07 4.78 -24.17
CA SER A 71 -8.44 5.30 -22.94
C SER A 71 -7.27 4.42 -22.48
N LEU A 72 -7.35 3.10 -22.69
CA LEU A 72 -6.24 2.19 -22.43
C LEU A 72 -5.03 2.48 -23.33
N TRP A 73 -5.21 2.58 -24.65
CA TRP A 73 -4.13 2.91 -25.57
C TRP A 73 -3.52 4.28 -25.29
N LYS A 74 -4.36 5.29 -25.02
CA LYS A 74 -3.93 6.63 -24.60
C LYS A 74 -3.06 6.57 -23.34
N THR A 75 -3.43 5.75 -22.36
CA THR A 75 -2.66 5.56 -21.12
C THR A 75 -1.29 4.91 -21.39
N VAL A 76 -1.26 3.85 -22.18
CA VAL A 76 0.00 3.17 -22.56
C VAL A 76 0.94 4.13 -23.29
N LEU A 77 0.42 4.90 -24.24
CA LEU A 77 1.20 5.87 -25.02
C LEU A 77 1.67 7.07 -24.19
N ARG A 78 0.92 7.48 -23.17
CA ARG A 78 1.32 8.55 -22.24
C ARG A 78 2.41 8.10 -21.26
N HIS A 79 2.49 6.80 -20.98
CA HIS A 79 3.35 6.22 -19.96
C HIS A 79 4.22 5.05 -20.45
N PRO A 80 4.93 5.19 -21.59
CA PRO A 80 5.58 4.07 -22.27
C PRO A 80 6.67 3.39 -21.45
N PHE A 81 7.35 4.14 -20.57
CA PHE A 81 8.45 3.63 -19.75
C PHE A 81 8.08 3.41 -18.28
N THR A 82 6.84 3.69 -17.87
CA THR A 82 6.46 3.65 -16.45
C THR A 82 6.61 2.24 -15.87
N ALA A 83 6.13 1.23 -16.58
CA ALA A 83 6.25 -0.17 -16.15
C ALA A 83 7.72 -0.60 -16.05
N ALA A 84 8.52 -0.33 -17.11
CA ALA A 84 9.94 -0.65 -17.14
C ALA A 84 10.75 0.03 -16.02
N LEU A 85 10.40 1.27 -15.68
CA LEU A 85 11.09 2.04 -14.63
C LEU A 85 10.56 1.75 -13.21
N THR A 86 9.48 0.99 -13.06
CA THR A 86 8.89 0.72 -11.74
C THR A 86 9.88 -0.01 -10.82
N MET A 87 10.46 -1.12 -11.28
CA MET A 87 11.43 -1.90 -10.49
C MET A 87 12.71 -1.11 -10.16
N PRO A 88 13.39 -0.47 -11.13
CA PRO A 88 14.56 0.37 -10.83
C PRO A 88 14.28 1.47 -9.81
N ARG A 89 13.12 2.14 -9.90
CA ARG A 89 12.72 3.19 -8.94
C ARG A 89 12.52 2.63 -7.53
N ILE A 90 11.88 1.46 -7.40
CA ILE A 90 11.71 0.79 -6.10
C ILE A 90 13.06 0.43 -5.49
N LEU A 91 13.97 -0.16 -6.28
CA LEU A 91 15.31 -0.53 -5.82
C LEU A 91 16.13 0.70 -5.42
N TRP A 92 16.07 1.78 -6.19
CA TRP A 92 16.74 3.04 -5.85
C TRP A 92 16.25 3.61 -4.51
N GLN A 93 14.93 3.61 -4.29
CA GLN A 93 14.38 4.05 -3.00
C GLN A 93 14.79 3.12 -1.86
N ALA A 94 14.82 1.80 -2.06
CA ALA A 94 15.31 0.87 -1.05
C ALA A 94 16.78 1.13 -0.66
N ILE A 95 17.65 1.43 -1.63
CA ILE A 95 19.04 1.84 -1.40
C ILE A 95 19.08 3.13 -0.58
N LEU A 96 18.27 4.13 -0.93
CA LEU A 96 18.21 5.40 -0.20
C LEU A 96 17.78 5.20 1.26
N LEU A 97 16.74 4.40 1.50
CA LEU A 97 16.21 4.09 2.83
C LEU A 97 17.23 3.34 3.68
N HIS A 98 17.93 2.36 3.10
CA HIS A 98 18.91 1.58 3.82
C HIS A 98 20.19 2.36 4.10
N TYR A 99 20.81 2.98 3.10
CA TYR A 99 22.13 3.60 3.26
C TYR A 99 22.08 5.04 3.75
N LYS A 100 21.12 5.85 3.27
CA LYS A 100 21.03 7.26 3.67
C LYS A 100 20.19 7.44 4.93
N LYS A 101 19.05 6.75 5.04
CA LYS A 101 18.17 6.85 6.21
C LYS A 101 18.50 5.83 7.32
N LYS A 102 19.38 4.86 7.04
CA LYS A 102 19.85 3.85 8.01
C LYS A 102 18.71 3.11 8.69
N LEU A 103 17.63 2.85 7.95
CA LEU A 103 16.49 2.13 8.49
C LEU A 103 16.86 0.66 8.74
N PRO A 104 16.43 0.08 9.87
CA PRO A 104 16.64 -1.34 10.15
C PRO A 104 15.89 -2.20 9.14
N VAL A 105 16.44 -3.37 8.86
CA VAL A 105 15.84 -4.37 7.96
C VAL A 105 15.32 -5.53 8.79
N PHE A 106 14.02 -5.78 8.68
CA PHE A 106 13.31 -6.86 9.34
C PHE A 106 13.12 -8.03 8.36
N VAL A 107 13.39 -9.23 8.85
CA VAL A 107 13.21 -10.47 8.08
C VAL A 107 11.73 -10.84 8.08
N LYS A 108 11.21 -11.28 6.92
CA LYS A 108 9.83 -11.74 6.80
C LYS A 108 9.58 -12.90 7.78
N PRO A 109 8.64 -12.76 8.73
CA PRO A 109 8.33 -13.82 9.67
C PRO A 109 7.64 -15.00 8.98
N ALA A 110 7.73 -16.18 9.59
CA ALA A 110 6.93 -17.32 9.16
C ALA A 110 5.44 -16.99 9.33
N PRO A 111 4.58 -17.34 8.37
CA PRO A 111 3.16 -17.05 8.47
C PRO A 111 2.52 -17.86 9.60
N SER A 112 1.83 -17.17 10.51
CA SER A 112 1.17 -17.77 11.68
C SER A 112 -0.34 -17.99 11.49
N SER A 113 -0.96 -17.36 10.48
CA SER A 113 -2.42 -17.44 10.28
C SER A 113 -2.86 -18.81 9.79
N SER A 114 -3.94 -19.35 10.40
CA SER A 114 -4.59 -20.60 10.00
C SER A 114 -5.18 -20.56 8.59
N MET A 115 -5.49 -19.36 8.09
CA MET A 115 -5.97 -19.14 6.72
C MET A 115 -4.84 -19.03 5.69
N THR A 116 -3.58 -19.20 6.11
CA THR A 116 -2.45 -19.20 5.16
C THR A 116 -2.49 -20.48 4.34
N ILE A 117 -2.65 -20.34 3.01
CA ILE A 117 -2.47 -21.45 2.07
C ILE A 117 -1.01 -21.91 2.14
N LYS A 118 -0.76 -23.10 2.68
CA LYS A 118 0.54 -23.76 2.64
C LYS A 118 0.57 -24.63 1.39
N GLU A 119 1.63 -24.51 0.60
CA GLU A 119 1.83 -25.43 -0.53
C GLU A 119 1.84 -26.87 0.00
N ARG A 120 1.00 -27.72 -0.59
CA ARG A 120 1.09 -29.17 -0.39
C ARG A 120 2.37 -29.60 -1.12
N LYS A 121 3.38 -30.03 -0.37
CA LYS A 121 4.51 -30.79 -0.93
C LYS A 121 4.02 -32.13 -1.45
#